data_AF-A0A259CID9-F1
#
_entry.id   AF-A0A259CID9-F1
#
_cell.length_a   1.000
_cell.length_b   1.000
_cell.length_c   1.000
_cell.angle_alpha   90.00
_cell.angle_beta   90.00
_cell.angle_gamma   90.00
#
_symmetry.space_group_name_H-M   'P 1'
#
loop_
_entity.id
_entity.type
_entity.pdbx_description
1 polymer ?
#
loop_
_entity_poly.entity_id
_entity_poly.type
_entity_poly.pdbx_seq_one_letter_code
_entity_poly.pdbx_strand_id
1 'polypeptide(L)'
;IQAGKSVSAGFLFATLLWPDLLRNWKKNIAKGVSNIPALLDAMDETIASQSSGMVIQRRFESDMREIWSMQPRFEKRVGRYPYRLIESPRFRAGYDFMLLRCAAGEQNPALGEWWTNFIASDSDGQEALMASAKKDTGNMGTGALPTKRRRRRKAKVATPAEGATS
;
A
#
# COMPACT_ATOMS: atom_id res chain seq x y z
N ILE A 1 -21.10 2.03 -2.84
CA ILE A 1 -20.95 2.77 -1.56
C ILE A 1 -22.11 2.32 -0.67
N GLN A 2 -21.85 1.65 0.46
CA GLN A 2 -22.94 1.15 1.33
C GLN A 2 -23.56 2.33 2.08
N ALA A 3 -24.76 2.74 1.69
CA ALA A 3 -25.60 3.66 2.46
C ALA A 3 -26.14 2.92 3.69
N GLY A 4 -25.92 3.43 4.90
CA GLY A 4 -26.54 2.91 6.13
C GLY A 4 -25.61 2.58 7.31
N LYS A 5 -24.29 2.72 7.17
CA LYS A 5 -23.35 2.67 8.32
C LYS A 5 -22.82 4.07 8.60
N SER A 6 -22.65 4.41 9.89
CA SER A 6 -22.06 5.69 10.28
C SER A 6 -20.64 5.79 9.69
N VAL A 7 -20.44 6.78 8.83
CA VAL A 7 -19.10 7.08 8.31
C VAL A 7 -18.28 7.63 9.48
N SER A 8 -17.11 7.03 9.75
CA SER A 8 -16.27 7.52 10.85
C SER A 8 -15.70 8.90 10.51
N ALA A 9 -15.55 9.76 11.51
CA ALA A 9 -14.93 11.07 11.31
C ALA A 9 -13.50 10.95 10.74
N GLY A 10 -12.75 9.92 11.15
CA GLY A 10 -11.42 9.63 10.60
C GLY A 10 -11.43 9.35 9.09
N PHE A 11 -12.45 8.64 8.58
CA PHE A 11 -12.60 8.43 7.14
C PHE A 11 -12.91 9.73 6.40
N LEU A 12 -13.80 10.58 6.95
CA LEU A 12 -14.12 11.88 6.36
C LEU A 12 -12.91 12.82 6.30
N PHE A 13 -12.09 12.86 7.36
CA PHE A 13 -10.85 13.63 7.32
C PHE A 13 -9.84 13.03 6.34
N ALA A 14 -9.75 11.70 6.26
CA ALA A 14 -8.85 11.02 5.33
C ALA A 14 -9.21 11.34 3.86
N THR A 15 -10.50 11.41 3.53
CA THR A 15 -10.97 11.77 2.19
C THR A 15 -10.76 13.24 1.90
N LEU A 16 -11.09 14.12 2.84
CA LEU A 16 -10.98 15.58 2.67
C LEU A 16 -9.53 16.04 2.48
N LEU A 17 -8.60 15.50 3.27
CA LEU A 17 -7.19 15.91 3.28
C LEU A 17 -6.34 15.17 2.23
N TRP A 18 -6.95 14.27 1.47
CA TRP A 18 -6.24 13.50 0.46
C TRP A 18 -5.51 14.34 -0.60
N PRO A 19 -6.10 15.40 -1.17
CA PRO A 19 -5.41 16.20 -2.20
C PRO A 19 -4.11 16.83 -1.68
N ASP A 20 -4.10 17.27 -0.42
CA ASP A 20 -2.93 17.83 0.23
C ASP A 20 -1.83 16.78 0.46
N LEU A 21 -2.22 15.61 0.98
CA LEU A 21 -1.31 14.49 1.11
C LEU A 21 -0.73 14.06 -0.23
N LEU A 22 -1.56 13.94 -1.27
CA LEU A 22 -1.11 13.53 -2.60
C LEU A 22 -0.11 14.51 -3.19
N ARG A 23 -0.31 15.83 -2.99
CA ARG A 23 0.64 16.86 -3.40
C ARG A 23 1.98 16.73 -2.67
N ASN A 24 1.94 16.56 -1.34
CA ASN A 24 3.14 16.39 -0.52
C ASN A 24 3.89 15.10 -0.88
N TRP A 25 3.16 14.01 -1.11
CA TRP A 25 3.72 12.72 -1.50
C TRP A 25 4.41 12.77 -2.86
N LYS A 26 3.76 13.36 -3.87
CA LYS A 26 4.36 13.58 -5.20
C LYS A 26 5.62 14.45 -5.12
N LYS A 27 5.58 15.51 -4.32
CA LYS A 27 6.74 16.38 -4.05
C LYS A 27 7.90 15.60 -3.43
N ASN A 28 7.64 14.69 -2.48
CA ASN A 28 8.66 13.87 -1.85
C ASN A 28 9.24 12.82 -2.79
N ILE A 29 8.41 12.17 -3.62
CA ILE A 29 8.88 11.25 -4.67
C ILE A 29 9.76 12.01 -5.68
N ALA A 30 9.38 13.21 -6.10
CA ALA A 30 10.15 14.03 -7.04
C ALA A 30 11.54 14.43 -6.49
N LYS A 31 11.72 14.45 -5.16
CA LYS A 31 13.03 14.64 -4.50
C LYS A 31 13.88 13.36 -4.45
N GLY A 32 13.40 12.24 -4.99
CA GLY A 32 14.09 10.95 -4.99
C GLY A 32 13.86 10.11 -3.73
N VAL A 33 12.93 10.51 -2.85
CA VAL A 33 12.56 9.68 -1.69
C VAL A 33 11.79 8.45 -2.16
N SER A 34 12.14 7.30 -1.62
CA SER A 34 11.44 6.04 -1.94
C SER A 34 9.95 6.11 -1.59
N ASN A 35 9.11 5.39 -2.34
CA ASN A 35 7.65 5.53 -2.31
C ASN A 35 7.01 5.49 -0.90
N ILE A 36 7.36 4.48 -0.09
CA ILE A 36 6.77 4.31 1.26
C ILE A 36 7.29 5.38 2.25
N PRO A 37 8.61 5.63 2.39
CA PRO A 37 9.09 6.76 3.19
C PRO A 37 8.48 8.11 2.77
N ALA A 38 8.39 8.38 1.47
CA ALA A 38 7.81 9.61 0.94
C ALA A 38 6.34 9.79 1.35
N LEU A 39 5.59 8.70 1.43
CA LEU A 39 4.20 8.69 1.88
C LEU A 39 4.12 9.00 3.39
N LEU A 40 4.94 8.35 4.21
CA LEU A 40 4.96 8.57 5.66
C LEU A 40 5.28 10.04 5.99
N ASP A 41 6.31 10.60 5.35
CA ASP A 41 6.68 12.01 5.49
C ASP A 41 5.54 12.95 5.06
N ALA A 42 4.85 12.61 3.96
CA ALA A 42 3.71 13.39 3.48
C ALA A 42 2.50 13.33 4.43
N MET A 43 2.27 12.21 5.12
CA MET A 43 1.25 12.12 6.16
C MET A 43 1.55 13.06 7.32
N ASP A 44 2.82 13.09 7.78
CA ASP A 44 3.26 13.96 8.86
C ASP A 44 3.10 15.44 8.49
N GLU A 45 3.54 15.86 7.31
CA GLU A 45 3.41 17.24 6.81
C GLU A 45 1.93 17.66 6.71
N THR A 46 1.07 16.78 6.18
CA THR A 46 -0.35 17.04 6.01
C THR A 46 -1.06 17.20 7.35
N ILE A 47 -0.83 16.28 8.29
CA ILE A 47 -1.44 16.34 9.63
C ILE A 47 -0.95 17.59 10.39
N ALA A 48 0.36 17.88 10.35
CA ALA A 48 0.92 19.04 11.01
C ALA A 48 0.30 20.36 10.51
N SER A 49 0.04 20.47 9.20
CA SER A 49 -0.59 21.67 8.60
C SER A 49 -2.01 21.95 9.11
N GLN A 50 -2.73 20.93 9.60
CA GLN A 50 -4.10 21.08 10.10
C GLN A 50 -4.16 21.43 11.59
N SER A 51 -3.02 21.34 12.30
CA SER A 51 -2.95 21.54 13.75
C SER A 51 -3.21 22.99 14.21
N SER A 52 -3.21 23.96 13.29
CA SER A 52 -3.38 25.39 13.59
C SER A 52 -4.84 25.88 13.59
N GLY A 53 -5.79 25.12 13.04
CA GLY A 53 -7.19 25.55 12.88
C GLY A 53 -8.24 24.69 13.60
N MET A 54 -7.95 23.40 13.84
CA MET A 54 -8.86 22.47 14.51
C MET A 54 -8.04 21.41 15.25
N VAL A 55 -8.34 21.16 16.53
CA VAL A 55 -7.75 20.02 17.24
C VAL A 55 -8.36 18.74 16.66
N ILE A 56 -7.77 18.23 15.57
CA ILE A 56 -8.00 16.85 15.15
C ILE A 56 -7.57 16.01 16.35
N GLN A 57 -8.54 15.38 17.01
CA GLN A 57 -8.22 14.51 18.13
C GLN A 57 -7.35 13.37 17.62
N ARG A 58 -6.24 13.08 18.31
CA ARG A 58 -5.24 12.05 17.96
C ARG A 58 -5.84 10.70 17.53
N ARG A 59 -7.02 10.35 18.04
CA ARG A 59 -7.75 9.14 17.66
C ARG A 59 -8.09 9.07 16.15
N PHE A 60 -8.34 10.20 15.50
CA PHE A 60 -8.68 10.26 14.08
C PHE A 60 -7.44 10.24 13.18
N GLU A 61 -6.30 10.73 13.67
CA GLU A 61 -5.04 10.68 12.93
C GLU A 61 -4.61 9.24 12.65
N SER A 62 -4.78 8.34 13.62
CA SER A 62 -4.47 6.91 13.46
C SER A 62 -5.31 6.31 12.33
N ASP A 63 -6.61 6.59 12.32
CA ASP A 63 -7.53 6.12 11.28
C ASP A 63 -7.12 6.62 9.89
N MET A 64 -6.80 7.91 9.78
CA MET A 64 -6.38 8.53 8.53
C MET A 64 -5.09 7.90 8.00
N ARG A 65 -4.07 7.77 8.86
CA ARG A 65 -2.78 7.15 8.51
C ARG A 65 -2.94 5.72 8.05
N GLU A 66 -3.81 4.93 8.69
CA GLU A 66 -4.08 3.56 8.26
C GLU A 66 -4.74 3.53 6.88
N ILE A 67 -5.78 4.33 6.65
CA ILE A 67 -6.48 4.42 5.36
C ILE A 67 -5.52 4.81 4.23
N TRP A 68 -4.69 5.83 4.45
CA TRP A 68 -3.71 6.29 3.47
C TRP A 68 -2.58 5.27 3.24
N SER A 69 -2.08 4.63 4.29
CA SER A 69 -0.99 3.63 4.21
C SER A 69 -1.41 2.37 3.46
N MET A 70 -2.71 2.11 3.36
CA MET A 70 -3.26 1.02 2.58
C MET A 70 -3.27 1.32 1.07
N GLN A 71 -3.29 2.59 0.65
CA GLN A 71 -3.45 2.96 -0.76
C GLN A 71 -2.41 2.33 -1.69
N PRO A 72 -1.09 2.42 -1.42
CA PRO A 72 -0.08 1.75 -2.26
C PRO A 72 -0.12 0.22 -2.16
N ARG A 73 -0.80 -0.34 -1.15
CA ARG A 73 -0.92 -1.79 -0.96
C ARG A 73 -2.00 -2.38 -1.85
N PHE A 74 -3.05 -1.62 -2.19
CA PHE A 74 -4.08 -2.06 -3.14
C PHE A 74 -3.52 -2.37 -4.53
N GLU A 75 -2.42 -1.73 -4.93
CA GLU A 75 -1.74 -2.02 -6.20
C GLU A 75 -1.08 -3.42 -6.23
N LYS A 76 -0.78 -4.01 -5.05
CA LYS A 76 -0.13 -5.32 -4.92
C LYS A 76 -1.15 -6.45 -4.97
N ARG A 77 -1.54 -6.82 -6.19
CA ARG A 77 -2.58 -7.83 -6.49
C ARG A 77 -2.10 -9.27 -6.62
N VAL A 78 -0.89 -9.60 -6.15
CA VAL A 78 -0.28 -10.92 -6.35
C VAL A 78 0.31 -11.52 -5.07
N GLY A 79 0.31 -12.85 -4.98
CA GLY A 79 0.86 -13.60 -3.86
C GLY A 79 0.05 -13.43 -2.57
N ARG A 80 0.71 -13.37 -1.41
CA ARG A 80 0.03 -13.29 -0.11
C ARG A 80 -0.53 -11.90 0.25
N TYR A 81 -0.28 -10.89 -0.58
CA TYR A 81 -0.60 -9.50 -0.23
C TYR A 81 -2.12 -9.24 -0.19
N PRO A 82 -2.92 -9.69 -1.18
CA PRO A 82 -4.35 -9.42 -1.15
C PRO A 82 -5.06 -10.01 0.07
N TYR A 83 -4.77 -11.27 0.40
CA TYR A 83 -5.32 -11.95 1.59
C TYR A 83 -5.06 -11.17 2.88
N ARG A 84 -3.79 -10.79 3.12
CA ARG A 84 -3.41 -10.02 4.32
C ARG A 84 -4.04 -8.63 4.37
N LEU A 85 -4.34 -8.04 3.22
CA LEU A 85 -4.94 -6.72 3.19
C LEU A 85 -6.41 -6.80 3.64
N ILE A 86 -7.13 -7.85 3.25
CA ILE A 86 -8.52 -8.10 3.67
C ILE A 86 -8.63 -8.32 5.18
N GLU A 87 -7.64 -8.99 5.78
CA GLU A 87 -7.58 -9.24 7.23
C GLU A 87 -7.39 -7.96 8.06
N SER A 88 -7.06 -6.82 7.43
CA SER A 88 -6.84 -5.56 8.15
C SER A 88 -8.14 -5.06 8.81
N PRO A 89 -8.10 -4.62 10.09
CA PRO A 89 -9.26 -4.03 10.75
C PRO A 89 -9.87 -2.83 10.01
N ARG A 90 -9.06 -2.10 9.25
CA ARG A 90 -9.49 -0.95 8.43
C ARG A 90 -9.62 -1.25 6.96
N PHE A 91 -9.64 -2.53 6.58
CA PHE A 91 -9.80 -2.93 5.19
C PHE A 91 -10.99 -2.23 4.54
N ARG A 92 -12.15 -2.24 5.21
CA ARG A 92 -13.36 -1.63 4.67
C ARG A 92 -13.20 -0.14 4.36
N ALA A 93 -12.62 0.62 5.29
CA ALA A 93 -12.37 2.05 5.13
C ALA A 93 -11.32 2.32 4.03
N GLY A 94 -10.22 1.57 4.01
CA GLY A 94 -9.20 1.69 2.96
C GLY A 94 -9.75 1.36 1.56
N TYR A 95 -10.59 0.33 1.47
CA TYR A 95 -11.20 -0.13 0.24
C TYR A 95 -12.27 0.86 -0.28
N ASP A 96 -13.14 1.37 0.61
CA ASP A 96 -14.09 2.42 0.22
C ASP A 96 -13.37 3.69 -0.25
N PHE A 97 -12.28 4.05 0.43
CA PHE A 97 -11.47 5.17 0.00
C PHE A 97 -10.84 4.94 -1.38
N MET A 98 -10.34 3.74 -1.64
CA MET A 98 -9.83 3.36 -2.97
C MET A 98 -10.93 3.42 -4.05
N LEU A 99 -12.14 2.95 -3.76
CA LEU A 99 -13.27 3.05 -4.68
C LEU A 99 -13.66 4.51 -4.98
N LEU A 100 -13.66 5.38 -3.97
CA LEU A 100 -13.89 6.82 -4.18
C LEU A 100 -12.85 7.42 -5.11
N ARG A 101 -11.57 7.06 -4.94
CA ARG A 101 -10.49 7.51 -5.83
C ARG A 101 -10.65 6.99 -7.26
N CYS A 102 -11.13 5.76 -7.43
CA CYS A 102 -11.46 5.23 -8.77
C CYS A 102 -12.61 6.01 -9.42
N ALA A 103 -13.68 6.27 -8.66
CA ALA A 103 -14.84 7.04 -9.13
C ALA A 103 -14.48 8.50 -9.47
N ALA A 104 -13.52 9.09 -8.75
CA ALA A 104 -12.99 10.42 -9.02
C ALA A 104 -11.98 10.46 -10.19
N GLY A 105 -11.67 9.32 -10.81
CA GLY A 105 -10.69 9.23 -11.91
C GLY A 105 -9.22 9.34 -11.47
N GLU A 106 -8.93 9.32 -10.16
CA GLU A 106 -7.56 9.37 -9.65
C GLU A 106 -6.85 8.00 -9.66
N GLN A 107 -7.61 6.93 -9.79
CA GLN A 107 -7.14 5.56 -9.83
C GLN A 107 -7.82 4.79 -10.95
N ASN A 108 -7.15 3.77 -11.48
CA ASN A 108 -7.69 2.96 -12.56
C ASN A 108 -8.96 2.23 -12.09
N PRO A 109 -10.12 2.41 -12.75
CA PRO A 109 -11.36 1.71 -12.41
C PRO A 109 -11.22 0.19 -12.36
N ALA A 110 -10.38 -0.39 -13.23
CA ALA A 110 -10.10 -1.83 -13.26
C ALA A 110 -9.47 -2.34 -11.95
N LEU A 111 -8.76 -1.48 -11.21
CA LEU A 111 -8.27 -1.81 -9.87
C LEU A 111 -9.45 -2.01 -8.89
N GLY A 112 -10.42 -1.11 -8.94
CA GLY A 112 -11.63 -1.20 -8.12
C GLY A 112 -12.46 -2.44 -8.44
N GLU A 113 -12.65 -2.74 -9.73
CA GLU A 113 -13.34 -3.95 -10.19
C GLU A 113 -12.61 -5.22 -9.75
N TRP A 114 -11.29 -5.27 -9.90
CA TRP A 114 -10.49 -6.42 -9.47
C TRP A 114 -10.66 -6.71 -7.99
N TRP A 115 -10.58 -5.68 -7.13
CA TRP A 115 -10.76 -5.86 -5.68
C TRP A 115 -12.20 -6.24 -5.33
N THR A 116 -13.19 -5.67 -6.02
CA THR A 116 -14.60 -6.05 -5.85
C THR A 116 -14.79 -7.55 -6.12
N ASN A 117 -14.27 -8.03 -7.24
CA ASN A 117 -14.37 -9.44 -7.63
C ASN A 117 -13.59 -10.34 -6.67
N PHE A 118 -12.39 -9.93 -6.26
CA PHE A 118 -11.54 -10.71 -5.34
C PHE A 118 -12.21 -10.93 -3.97
N ILE A 119 -12.85 -9.89 -3.42
CA ILE A 119 -13.56 -9.99 -2.13
C ILE A 119 -14.83 -10.85 -2.26
N ALA A 120 -15.48 -10.84 -3.42
CA ALA A 120 -16.70 -11.62 -3.68
C ALA A 120 -16.43 -13.09 -4.08
N SER A 121 -15.20 -13.42 -4.46
CA SER A 121 -14.80 -14.76 -4.92
C SER A 121 -14.49 -15.70 -3.75
N ASP A 122 -14.67 -16.99 -4.00
CA ASP A 122 -14.15 -18.07 -3.17
C ASP A 122 -12.62 -18.26 -3.39
N SER A 123 -12.03 -19.25 -2.72
CA SER A 123 -10.58 -19.49 -2.77
C SER A 123 -10.07 -19.70 -4.20
N ASP A 124 -10.78 -20.49 -5.00
CA ASP A 124 -10.38 -20.83 -6.37
C ASP A 124 -10.49 -19.60 -7.29
N GLY A 125 -11.56 -18.80 -7.16
CA GLY A 125 -11.72 -17.55 -7.90
C GLY A 125 -10.67 -16.50 -7.52
N GLN A 126 -10.30 -16.42 -6.23
CA GLN A 126 -9.23 -15.55 -5.76
C GLN A 126 -7.87 -15.93 -6.36
N GLU A 127 -7.56 -17.22 -6.44
CA GLU A 127 -6.35 -17.72 -7.09
C GLU A 127 -6.31 -17.37 -8.58
N ALA A 128 -7.42 -17.56 -9.29
CA ALA A 128 -7.54 -17.21 -10.71
C ALA A 128 -7.33 -15.71 -10.96
N LEU A 129 -7.93 -14.84 -10.13
CA LEU A 129 -7.80 -13.38 -10.22
C LEU A 129 -6.37 -12.88 -9.95
N MET A 130 -5.64 -13.52 -9.03
CA MET A 130 -4.23 -13.18 -8.83
C MET A 130 -3.35 -13.70 -9.96
N ALA A 131 -3.67 -14.86 -10.54
CA ALA A 131 -2.95 -15.40 -11.68
C ALA A 131 -3.10 -14.50 -12.92
N SER A 132 -4.28 -13.92 -13.16
CA SER A 132 -4.50 -12.93 -14.22
C SER A 132 -3.74 -11.63 -13.94
N ALA A 133 -3.83 -11.08 -12.72
CA ALA A 133 -3.09 -9.88 -12.34
C ALA A 133 -1.57 -10.04 -12.47
N LYS A 134 -1.03 -11.25 -12.21
CA LYS A 134 0.37 -11.57 -12.42
C LYS A 134 0.78 -11.46 -13.90
N LYS A 135 -0.08 -11.89 -14.82
CA LYS A 135 0.17 -11.75 -16.27
C LYS A 135 0.23 -10.28 -16.67
N ASP A 136 -0.68 -9.44 -16.17
CA ASP A 136 -0.68 -8.00 -16.44
C ASP A 136 0.61 -7.32 -16.00
N THR A 137 1.08 -7.64 -14.78
CA THR A 137 2.35 -7.10 -14.25
C THR A 137 3.58 -7.63 -14.98
N GLY A 138 3.51 -8.83 -15.55
CA GLY A 138 4.57 -9.42 -16.37
C GLY A 138 4.63 -8.83 -17.78
N ASN A 139 3.48 -8.45 -18.35
CA ASN A 139 3.39 -7.85 -19.68
C ASN A 139 3.81 -6.37 -19.73
N MET A 140 3.77 -5.67 -18.61
CA MET A 140 4.35 -4.31 -18.47
C MET A 140 5.90 -4.34 -18.31
N GLY A 141 6.52 -5.52 -18.46
CA GLY A 141 7.93 -5.78 -18.20
C GLY A 141 8.84 -5.92 -19.44
N THR A 142 8.43 -5.49 -20.64
CA THR A 142 9.33 -5.46 -21.82
C THR A 142 10.08 -4.14 -21.99
N GLY A 143 10.64 -3.61 -20.89
CA GLY A 143 11.39 -2.34 -20.93
C GLY A 143 12.38 -2.07 -19.79
N ALA A 144 12.56 -2.95 -18.81
CA ALA A 144 13.55 -2.73 -17.76
C ALA A 144 14.26 -4.04 -17.37
N LEU A 145 15.59 -4.03 -17.46
CA LEU A 145 16.50 -5.15 -17.28
C LEU A 145 16.20 -6.02 -16.04
N PRO A 146 16.40 -7.35 -16.14
CA PRO A 146 16.16 -8.27 -15.03
C PRO A 146 17.25 -8.10 -13.97
N THR A 147 16.94 -7.45 -12.85
CA THR A 147 17.85 -7.45 -11.69
C THR A 147 17.88 -8.85 -11.09
N LYS A 148 19.01 -9.51 -11.34
CA LYS A 148 19.39 -10.86 -10.92
C LYS A 148 19.29 -10.93 -9.39
N ARG A 149 18.32 -11.71 -8.88
CA ARG A 149 18.22 -12.10 -7.46
C ARG A 149 19.59 -12.59 -6.97
N ARG A 150 20.28 -11.75 -6.20
CA ARG A 150 21.57 -12.07 -5.58
C ARG A 150 21.33 -13.12 -4.50
N ARG A 151 21.46 -14.40 -4.91
CA ARG A 151 21.44 -15.58 -4.03
C ARG A 151 22.52 -15.37 -2.97
N ARG A 152 22.11 -15.10 -1.73
CA ARG A 152 22.98 -14.90 -0.57
C ARG A 152 23.76 -16.20 -0.33
N ARG A 153 24.99 -16.32 -0.86
CA ARG A 153 25.89 -17.44 -0.56
C ARG A 153 26.29 -17.35 0.91
N LYS A 154 25.95 -18.39 1.66
CA LYS A 154 26.33 -18.59 3.06
C LYS A 154 27.83 -18.94 3.08
N ALA A 155 28.66 -18.04 3.60
CA ALA A 155 30.08 -18.30 3.79
C ALA A 155 30.25 -19.30 4.95
N LYS A 156 30.92 -20.41 4.67
CA LYS A 156 31.29 -21.45 5.64
C LYS A 156 32.62 -21.01 6.25
N VAL A 157 32.61 -20.58 7.51
CA VAL A 157 33.83 -20.26 8.26
C VAL A 157 34.49 -21.58 8.66
N ALA A 158 35.72 -21.79 8.23
CA ALA A 158 36.56 -22.92 8.62
C ALA A 158 37.34 -22.56 9.90
N THR A 159 37.32 -23.46 10.86
CA THR A 159 38.06 -23.42 12.13
C THR A 159 39.58 -23.56 11.88
N PRO A 160 40.45 -22.84 12.61
CA PRO A 160 41.90 -23.05 12.50
C PRO A 160 42.32 -24.26 13.34
N ALA A 161 43.17 -25.12 12.77
CA ALA A 161 43.89 -26.16 13.50
C ALA A 161 45.33 -25.69 13.76
N GLU A 162 45.71 -25.77 15.01
CA GLU A 162 46.98 -25.41 15.64
C GLU A 162 48.00 -26.57 15.52
N GLY A 163 49.30 -26.26 15.53
CA GLY A 163 50.34 -27.22 15.91
C GLY A 163 51.58 -27.29 15.01
N ALA A 164 52.63 -26.57 15.42
CA ALA A 164 54.02 -26.82 15.02
C ALA A 164 54.70 -27.75 16.04
N THR A 165 55.92 -28.21 15.70
CA THR A 165 56.86 -29.11 16.42
C THR A 165 56.58 -30.60 16.20
N SER A 166 57.53 -31.44 15.77
CA SER A 166 59.00 -31.41 15.75
C SER A 166 59.56 -32.02 14.46
#